data_AF-R7SGZ3-F1
#
_entry.id   AF-R7SGZ3-F1
#
_cell.length_a   1.000
_cell.length_b   1.000
_cell.length_c   1.000
_cell.angle_alpha   90.00
_cell.angle_beta   90.00
_cell.angle_gamma   90.00
#
_symmetry.space_group_name_H-M   'P 1'
#
loop_
_entity.id
_entity.type
_entity.pdbx_description
1 polymer ?
#
loop_
_entity_poly.entity_id
_entity_poly.type
_entity_poly.pdbx_seq_one_letter_code
_entity_poly.pdbx_strand_id
1 'polypeptide(L)' 'SMLHDPAEYPEPETFRPERFLNADGSLNSDVRDPATLAFGFGRRYAHANVADL' A
#
# COMPACT_ATOMS: atom_id res chain seq x y z
N SER A 1 9.24 -1.43 -11.72
CA SER A 1 8.10 -2.13 -11.08
C SER A 1 7.39 -1.12 -10.20
N MET A 2 6.06 -1.00 -10.23
CA MET A 2 5.31 0.05 -9.51
C MET A 2 5.54 0.05 -7.98
N LEU A 3 5.87 -1.11 -7.40
CA LEU A 3 6.16 -1.26 -5.98
C LEU A 3 7.63 -1.06 -5.61
N HIS A 4 8.51 -0.93 -6.62
CA HIS A 4 9.95 -0.79 -6.43
C HIS A 4 10.50 0.51 -7.02
N ASP A 5 9.65 1.52 -7.20
CA ASP A 5 10.12 2.84 -7.59
C ASP A 5 10.79 3.51 -6.38
N PRO A 6 12.12 3.73 -6.39
CA PRO A 6 12.82 4.34 -5.26
C PRO A 6 12.46 5.81 -5.05
N ALA A 7 11.86 6.49 -6.04
CA ALA A 7 11.38 7.86 -5.88
C ALA A 7 10.13 7.92 -5.00
N GLU A 8 9.31 6.87 -5.01
CA GLU A 8 8.07 6.76 -4.22
C GLU A 8 8.28 5.94 -2.94
N TYR A 9 9.11 4.90 -3.01
CA TYR A 9 9.43 4.00 -1.90
C TYR A 9 10.95 3.96 -1.69
N PRO A 10 11.52 4.88 -0.87
CA PRO A 10 12.92 4.80 -0.48
C PRO A 10 13.23 3.45 0.15
N GLU A 11 14.32 2.82 -0.31
CA GLU A 11 14.72 1.46 0.07
C GLU A 11 13.62 0.42 -0.22
N PRO A 12 13.20 0.27 -1.49
CA PRO A 12 11.99 -0.49 -1.85
C PRO A 12 12.09 -2.00 -1.55
N GLU A 13 13.31 -2.53 -1.51
CA GLU A 13 13.58 -3.94 -1.18
C GLU A 13 13.46 -4.23 0.33
N THR A 14 13.35 -3.19 1.17
CA THR A 14 13.28 -3.35 2.63
C THR A 14 11.82 -3.40 3.08
N PHE A 15 11.47 -4.47 3.80
CA PHE A 15 10.16 -4.57 4.45
C PHE A 15 10.05 -3.52 5.58
N ARG A 16 9.30 -2.44 5.31
CA ARG A 16 9.10 -1.29 6.21
C ARG A 16 7.61 -0.95 6.29
N PRO A 17 6.77 -1.71 7.02
CA PRO A 17 5.33 -1.49 7.07
C PRO A 17 4.93 -0.13 7.66
N GLU A 18 5.78 0.47 8.50
CA GLU A 18 5.56 1.77 9.13
C GLU A 18 5.45 2.91 8.10
N ARG A 19 5.92 2.73 6.86
CA ARG A 19 5.79 3.74 5.80
C ARG A 19 4.35 4.06 5.41
N PHE A 20 3.41 3.17 5.73
CA PHE A 20 1.99 3.34 5.45
C PHE A 20 1.22 3.92 6.66
N LEU A 21 1.93 4.27 7.75
CA LEU A 21 1.34 4.75 8.99
C LEU A 21 1.83 6.17 9.33
N ASN A 22 0.95 6.94 9.96
CA ASN A 22 1.29 8.19 10.63
C ASN A 22 1.92 7.90 12.00
N ALA A 23 2.49 8.93 12.64
CA ALA A 23 3.10 8.81 13.96
C ALA A 23 2.12 8.36 15.07
N ASP A 24 0.81 8.58 14.87
CA ASP A 24 -0.25 8.13 15.78
C ASP A 24 -0.77 6.71 15.47
N GLY A 25 -0.21 6.04 14.46
CA GLY A 25 -0.60 4.71 14.01
C GLY A 25 -1.80 4.67 13.08
N SER A 26 -2.38 5.82 12.70
CA SER A 26 -3.40 5.89 11.65
C SER A 26 -2.80 5.67 10.26
N LEU A 27 -3.63 5.28 9.28
CA LEU A 27 -3.18 5.14 7.90
C LEU A 27 -2.73 6.49 7.34
N ASN A 28 -1.56 6.51 6.71
CA ASN A 28 -1.04 7.69 6.05
C ASN A 28 -1.65 7.82 4.63
N SER A 29 -2.54 8.80 4.43
CA SER A 29 -3.18 9.07 3.14
C SER A 29 -2.28 9.72 2.10
N ASP A 30 -1.12 10.24 2.49
CA ASP A 30 -0.15 10.85 1.57
C ASP A 30 0.62 9.78 0.79
N VAL A 31 0.62 8.54 1.29
CA VAL A 31 1.20 7.38 0.63
C VAL A 31 0.10 6.64 -0.12
N ARG A 32 0.42 6.17 -1.32
CA ARG A 32 -0.53 5.40 -2.14
C ARG A 32 -1.03 4.17 -1.38
N ASP A 33 -2.36 4.03 -1.35
CA ASP A 33 -3.03 2.93 -0.65
C ASP A 33 -2.53 1.56 -1.16
N PRO A 34 -1.91 0.73 -0.30
CA PRO A 34 -1.39 -0.57 -0.68
C PRO A 34 -2.49 -1.52 -1.18
N ALA A 35 -3.75 -1.35 -0.77
CA ALA A 35 -4.85 -2.19 -1.24
C ALA A 35 -5.10 -2.01 -2.75
N THR A 36 -4.94 -0.80 -3.28
CA THR A 36 -5.09 -0.54 -4.72
C THR A 36 -4.01 -1.20 -5.57
N LEU A 37 -2.84 -1.44 -4.97
CA LEU A 37 -1.72 -2.11 -5.63
C LEU A 37 -1.83 -3.63 -5.52
N ALA A 38 -2.28 -4.13 -4.36
CA ALA A 38 -2.41 -5.56 -4.10
C ALA A 38 -3.64 -6.19 -4.77
N PHE A 39 -4.80 -5.51 -4.69
CA PHE A 39 -6.09 -6.01 -5.17
C PHE A 39 -6.52 -5.39 -6.50
N GLY A 40 -5.70 -4.49 -7.04
CA GLY A 40 -5.94 -3.77 -8.28
C GLY A 40 -6.95 -2.65 -8.12
N PHE A 41 -7.54 -2.22 -9.24
CA PHE A 41 -8.52 -1.14 -9.31
C PHE A 41 -9.47 -1.32 -10.51
N GLY A 42 -10.60 -0.61 -10.51
CA GLY A 42 -11.59 -0.62 -11.59
C GLY A 42 -12.52 -1.83 -11.57
N ARG A 43 -13.10 -2.20 -12.73
CA ARG A 43 -14.19 -3.20 -12.82
C ARG A 43 -13.80 -4.64 -12.42
N ARG A 44 -12.51 -4.92 -12.26
CA ARG A 44 -11.96 -6.22 -11.83
C ARG A 44 -11.30 -6.14 -10.45
N TYR A 45 -11.60 -5.08 -9.70
CA TYR A 45 -11.15 -4.94 -8.32
C TYR A 45 -11.62 -6.14 -7.50
N ALA A 46 -10.67 -6.86 -6.91
CA ALA A 46 -10.99 -7.84 -5.89
C ALA A 46 -11.35 -7.06 -4.61
N HIS A 47 -12.57 -7.23 -4.11
CA HIS A 47 -12.99 -6.57 -2.89
C HIS A 47 -12.13 -7.03 -1.71
N ALA A 48 -11.39 -6.13 -1.08
CA ALA A 48 -10.54 -6.42 0.08
C ALA A 48 -11.30 -7.03 1.29
N ASN A 49 -12.63 -6.83 1.38
CA ASN A 49 -13.48 -7.30 2.48
C ASN A 49 -13.57 -8.84 2.63
N VAL A 50 -13.07 -9.63 1.67
CA VAL A 50 -13.04 -11.10 1.77
C VAL A 50 -11.71 -11.65 2.30
N ALA A 51 -10.68 -10.81 2.48
CA ALA A 51 -9.36 -11.23 2.96
C ALA A 51 -9.15 -11.03 4.48
N ASP A 52 -10.06 -10.33 5.16
CA ASP A 52 -10.00 -10.04 6.61
C ASP A 52 -10.87 -11.01 7.47
N LEU A 53 -11.25 -12.17 6.92
CA LEU A 53 -11.98 -13.25 7.61
C LEU A 53 -11.13 -14.50 7.81
#